data_AF-A0A9E6CBY0-F1
#
_entry.id   AF-A0A9E6CBY0-F1
#
_cell.length_a   1.000
_cell.length_b   1.000
_cell.length_c   1.000
_cell.angle_alpha   90.00
_cell.angle_beta   90.00
_cell.angle_gamma   90.00
#
_symmetry.space_group_name_H-M   'P 1'
#
loop_
_entity.id
_entity.type
_entity.pdbx_description
1 polymer ?
#
loop_
_entity_poly.entity_id
_entity_poly.type
_entity_poly.pdbx_seq_one_letter_code
_entity_poly.pdbx_strand_id
1 'polypeptide(L)'
;MRKIERHRDGKVVRLDFRRLVISAAALCLAAGFASSSLASSEVKKAAESKVKEVAVQVKDAAKAKGEKMVIPEYVDINTQKSCPDIKGLKKDIRHVNHFSHAAHIEMLKKENKGFVCATCHKGAKTEADILKGDKCKRMEKELNEAGGPAKLKDYFHSTCLKCHKDLKKEGKKTGPTSCKGCHSRKGGDN
;
A
#
# COMPACT_ATOMS: atom_id res chain seq x y z
N MET A 1 36.75 29.28 30.40
CA MET A 1 36.38 28.21 31.36
C MET A 1 35.27 27.35 30.77
N ARG A 2 35.47 26.03 30.79
CA ARG A 2 34.55 24.88 30.68
C ARG A 2 33.76 24.62 29.39
N LYS A 3 34.29 23.64 28.64
CA LYS A 3 33.61 22.63 27.82
C LYS A 3 32.42 21.98 28.53
N ILE A 4 31.39 21.58 27.76
CA ILE A 4 30.73 20.26 27.92
C ILE A 4 30.47 19.68 26.52
N GLU A 5 31.32 18.75 26.12
CA GLU A 5 31.09 17.76 25.06
C GLU A 5 30.20 16.64 25.64
N ARG A 6 29.23 16.16 24.85
CA ARG A 6 28.65 14.81 25.03
C ARG A 6 28.50 14.15 23.67
N HIS A 7 29.55 13.45 23.27
CA HIS A 7 29.50 12.36 22.30
C HIS A 7 28.76 11.17 22.95
N ARG A 8 27.86 10.53 22.19
CA ARG A 8 27.37 9.19 22.51
C ARG A 8 27.48 8.34 21.25
N ASP A 9 28.42 7.41 21.30
CA ASP A 9 28.69 6.40 20.29
C ASP A 9 27.43 5.60 19.96
N GLY A 10 26.97 5.72 18.72
CA GLY A 10 25.94 4.87 18.13
C GLY A 10 26.50 4.22 16.88
N LYS A 11 27.26 3.13 17.07
CA LYS A 11 27.84 2.32 16.00
C LYS A 11 26.81 1.99 14.93
N VAL A 12 27.11 2.41 13.70
CA VAL A 12 26.45 1.98 12.47
C VAL A 12 26.81 0.51 12.24
N VAL A 13 25.89 -0.40 12.52
CA VAL A 13 26.04 -1.81 12.13
C VAL A 13 25.65 -1.92 10.66
N ARG A 14 26.64 -1.86 9.77
CA ARG A 14 26.50 -2.32 8.38
C ARG A 14 26.30 -3.84 8.42
N LEU A 15 25.09 -4.30 8.10
CA LEU A 15 24.83 -5.72 7.84
C LEU A 15 25.30 -6.04 6.42
N ASP A 16 26.47 -6.66 6.32
CA ASP A 16 27.03 -7.24 5.11
C ASP A 16 26.18 -8.42 4.64
N PHE A 17 25.40 -8.21 3.57
CA PHE A 17 24.49 -9.20 2.97
C PHE A 17 25.18 -10.29 2.14
N ARG A 18 26.52 -10.40 2.22
CA ARG A 18 27.33 -11.31 1.39
C ARG A 18 27.68 -12.66 2.04
N ARG A 19 27.13 -12.97 3.22
CA ARG A 19 27.45 -14.21 3.95
C ARG A 19 26.34 -15.26 4.04
N LEU A 20 25.24 -15.11 3.30
CA LEU A 20 24.09 -16.03 3.38
C LEU A 20 23.81 -16.82 2.08
N VAL A 21 24.84 -17.14 1.29
CA VAL A 21 24.70 -17.97 0.07
C VAL A 21 25.65 -19.18 0.05
N ILE A 22 26.44 -19.41 1.11
CA ILE A 22 27.41 -20.52 1.15
C ILE A 22 27.20 -21.38 2.41
N SER A 23 26.09 -22.13 2.46
CA SER A 23 25.92 -23.28 3.38
C SER A 23 24.92 -24.30 2.82
N ALA A 24 24.90 -24.51 1.50
CA ALA A 24 24.07 -25.53 0.85
C ALA A 24 24.86 -26.59 0.06
N ALA A 25 26.20 -26.62 0.16
CA ALA A 25 27.04 -27.46 -0.70
C ALA A 25 28.18 -28.22 0.02
N ALA A 26 28.05 -28.47 1.33
CA ALA A 26 29.05 -29.22 2.08
C ALA A 26 28.42 -30.22 3.07
N LEU A 27 27.60 -31.15 2.55
CA LEU A 27 27.21 -32.35 3.28
C LEU A 27 26.70 -33.46 2.33
N CYS A 28 27.47 -33.78 1.29
CA CYS A 28 27.15 -34.87 0.35
C CYS A 28 28.23 -35.96 0.22
N LEU A 29 29.19 -36.06 1.15
CA LEU A 29 30.22 -37.09 1.13
C LEU A 29 30.55 -37.56 2.55
N ALA A 30 29.72 -38.48 3.07
CA ALA A 30 30.07 -39.57 4.00
C ALA A 30 28.81 -40.08 4.71
N ALA A 31 28.22 -41.16 4.18
CA ALA A 31 27.52 -42.19 4.97
C ALA A 31 26.96 -43.24 4.00
N GLY A 32 27.77 -44.26 3.72
CA GLY A 32 27.23 -45.54 3.28
C GLY A 32 26.50 -46.22 4.44
N PHE A 33 25.48 -46.99 4.08
CA PHE A 33 24.99 -48.19 4.78
C PHE A 33 24.76 -48.13 6.29
N ALA A 34 23.49 -48.12 6.72
CA ALA A 34 22.87 -49.23 7.44
C ALA A 34 21.44 -48.86 7.90
N SER A 35 20.51 -49.74 7.58
CA SER A 35 19.12 -49.76 8.04
C SER A 35 19.02 -49.75 9.57
N SER A 36 18.03 -49.05 10.13
CA SER A 36 17.14 -49.57 11.19
C SER A 36 16.00 -48.61 11.52
N SER A 37 14.84 -49.22 11.66
CA SER A 37 13.54 -48.67 12.02
C SER A 37 13.48 -48.27 13.51
N LEU A 38 12.48 -47.44 13.85
CA LEU A 38 11.92 -47.15 15.19
C LEU A 38 12.65 -46.16 16.11
N ALA A 39 12.19 -44.90 16.09
CA ALA A 39 12.11 -43.94 17.21
C ALA A 39 11.55 -42.59 16.67
N SER A 40 10.40 -42.58 16.01
CA SER A 40 9.07 -42.32 16.60
C SER A 40 8.98 -41.10 17.55
N SER A 41 8.59 -39.99 16.94
CA SER A 41 7.53 -39.08 17.39
C SER A 41 7.72 -38.11 18.56
N GLU A 42 8.55 -38.38 19.58
CA GLU A 42 8.57 -37.51 20.77
C GLU A 42 9.42 -36.23 20.59
N VAL A 43 10.53 -36.31 19.86
CA VAL A 43 11.42 -35.16 19.63
C VAL A 43 10.80 -34.12 18.68
N LYS A 44 9.98 -34.56 17.71
CA LYS A 44 9.26 -33.64 16.81
C LYS A 44 8.19 -32.83 17.53
N LYS A 45 7.47 -33.44 18.48
CA LYS A 45 6.37 -32.80 19.21
C LYS A 45 6.86 -31.71 20.18
N ALA A 46 8.05 -31.86 20.76
CA ALA A 46 8.66 -30.86 21.62
C ALA A 46 9.16 -29.60 20.85
N ALA A 47 9.62 -29.77 19.61
CA ALA A 47 10.04 -28.66 18.75
C ALA A 47 8.85 -27.83 18.24
N GLU A 48 7.71 -28.47 17.93
CA GLU A 48 6.51 -27.77 17.47
C GLU A 48 5.79 -26.97 18.57
N SER A 49 5.89 -27.42 19.83
CA SER A 49 5.28 -26.73 20.98
C SER A 49 5.96 -25.37 21.28
N LYS A 50 7.31 -25.34 21.28
CA LYS A 50 8.07 -24.11 21.55
C LYS A 50 7.97 -23.07 20.42
N VAL A 51 7.78 -23.50 19.17
CA VAL A 51 7.57 -22.59 18.04
C VAL A 51 6.19 -21.92 18.12
N LYS A 52 5.17 -22.60 18.64
CA LYS A 52 3.82 -22.04 18.81
C LYS A 52 3.75 -21.03 19.95
N GLU A 53 4.45 -21.25 21.05
CA GLU A 53 4.46 -20.32 22.20
C GLU A 53 5.19 -19.00 21.86
N VAL A 54 6.32 -19.07 21.16
CA VAL A 54 7.03 -17.89 20.67
C VAL A 54 6.20 -17.13 19.63
N ALA A 55 5.47 -17.83 18.74
CA ALA A 55 4.61 -17.21 17.74
C ALA A 55 3.37 -16.49 18.30
N VAL A 56 2.94 -16.82 19.53
CA VAL A 56 1.88 -16.07 20.23
C VAL A 56 2.45 -14.79 20.84
N GLN A 57 3.64 -14.86 21.45
CA GLN A 57 4.25 -13.70 22.12
C GLN A 57 4.71 -12.59 21.15
N VAL A 58 5.03 -12.89 19.88
CA VAL A 58 5.33 -11.83 18.88
C VAL A 58 4.07 -11.14 18.34
N LYS A 59 2.89 -11.76 18.44
CA LYS A 59 1.63 -11.19 17.93
C LYS A 59 1.05 -10.15 18.87
N ASP A 60 1.25 -10.32 20.18
CA ASP A 60 0.70 -9.40 21.18
C ASP A 60 1.52 -8.11 21.34
N ALA A 61 2.80 -8.10 20.97
CA ALA A 61 3.64 -6.89 20.97
C ALA A 61 3.36 -5.94 19.78
N ALA A 62 2.73 -6.41 18.69
CA ALA A 62 2.39 -5.59 17.53
C ALA A 62 1.07 -4.80 17.69
N LYS A 63 0.29 -5.09 18.75
CA LYS A 63 -1.06 -4.53 18.96
C LYS A 63 -1.08 -3.27 19.84
N ALA A 64 0.06 -2.63 20.10
CA ALA A 64 0.16 -1.51 21.03
C ALA A 64 0.64 -0.20 20.38
N LYS A 65 0.01 0.27 19.29
CA LYS A 65 -0.18 1.70 18.90
C LYS A 65 -1.32 1.81 17.87
N GLY A 66 -2.52 1.41 18.26
CA GLY A 66 -3.70 1.38 17.41
C GLY A 66 -4.40 2.74 17.33
N GLU A 67 -3.84 3.69 16.59
CA GLU A 67 -4.65 4.80 16.08
C GLU A 67 -5.46 4.26 14.89
N LYS A 68 -6.76 4.05 15.09
CA LYS A 68 -7.67 3.57 14.03
C LYS A 68 -7.66 4.60 12.90
N MET A 69 -7.18 4.20 11.73
CA MET A 69 -7.32 4.99 10.51
C MET A 69 -8.79 5.27 10.24
N VAL A 70 -9.14 6.55 10.08
CA VAL A 70 -10.48 6.97 9.67
C VAL A 70 -10.50 7.05 8.15
N ILE A 71 -11.22 6.11 7.51
CA ILE A 71 -11.49 6.16 6.08
C ILE A 71 -12.53 7.27 5.86
N PRO A 72 -12.24 8.31 5.07
CA PRO A 72 -13.19 9.38 4.85
C PRO A 72 -14.38 8.88 4.03
N GLU A 73 -15.58 9.33 4.41
CA GLU A 73 -16.82 9.02 3.66
C GLU A 73 -16.79 9.71 2.29
N TYR A 74 -16.39 10.99 2.26
CA TYR A 74 -16.25 11.81 1.07
C TYR A 74 -14.87 12.43 0.96
N VAL A 75 -14.40 12.63 -0.27
CA VAL A 75 -13.14 13.32 -0.59
C VAL A 75 -13.38 14.29 -1.74
N ASP A 76 -12.80 15.47 -1.68
CA ASP A 76 -12.75 16.37 -2.85
C ASP A 76 -11.49 16.07 -3.65
N ILE A 77 -11.65 15.67 -4.91
CA ILE A 77 -10.54 15.40 -5.82
C ILE A 77 -10.18 16.70 -6.55
N ASN A 78 -9.44 17.55 -5.85
CA ASN A 78 -8.83 18.75 -6.40
C ASN A 78 -7.32 18.70 -6.13
N THR A 79 -6.56 18.20 -7.11
CA THR A 79 -5.10 18.02 -6.98
C THR A 79 -4.36 19.34 -6.89
N GLN A 80 -4.82 20.39 -7.59
CA GLN A 80 -4.19 21.70 -7.52
C GLN A 80 -4.31 22.33 -6.13
N LYS A 81 -5.48 22.19 -5.50
CA LYS A 81 -5.71 22.64 -4.11
C LYS A 81 -4.97 21.76 -3.10
N SER A 82 -4.94 20.45 -3.32
CA SER A 82 -4.35 19.49 -2.37
C SER A 82 -2.83 19.40 -2.43
N CYS A 83 -2.24 19.74 -3.58
CA CYS A 83 -0.82 19.60 -3.90
C CYS A 83 -0.36 20.78 -4.79
N PRO A 84 -0.31 22.00 -4.25
CA PRO A 84 0.01 23.21 -5.03
C PRO A 84 1.43 23.23 -5.59
N ASP A 85 2.35 22.44 -5.02
CA ASP A 85 3.76 22.43 -5.40
C ASP A 85 4.06 21.61 -6.67
N ILE A 86 3.10 20.83 -7.17
CA ILE A 86 3.28 20.06 -8.42
C ILE A 86 3.28 21.03 -9.60
N LYS A 87 4.47 21.24 -10.17
CA LYS A 87 4.67 22.17 -11.30
C LYS A 87 4.06 21.61 -12.59
N GLY A 88 3.55 22.49 -13.45
CA GLY A 88 3.06 22.10 -14.78
C GLY A 88 1.64 21.49 -14.82
N LEU A 89 0.90 21.52 -13.71
CA LEU A 89 -0.52 21.17 -13.71
C LEU A 89 -1.31 22.18 -14.55
N LYS A 90 -2.13 21.67 -15.48
CA LYS A 90 -3.12 22.50 -16.19
C LYS A 90 -4.19 22.96 -15.22
N LYS A 91 -4.64 24.22 -15.36
CA LYS A 91 -5.73 24.80 -14.56
C LYS A 91 -6.91 23.84 -14.48
N ASP A 92 -7.25 23.45 -13.26
CA ASP A 92 -8.44 22.67 -12.98
C ASP A 92 -9.64 23.60 -13.04
N ILE A 93 -10.58 23.26 -13.92
CA ILE A 93 -11.81 24.02 -14.13
C ILE A 93 -13.04 23.22 -13.71
N ARG A 94 -12.89 21.93 -13.33
CA ARG A 94 -14.00 20.99 -13.05
C ARG A 94 -13.51 19.85 -12.15
N HIS A 95 -13.05 20.20 -10.97
CA HIS A 95 -12.71 19.20 -9.95
C HIS A 95 -13.96 18.41 -9.52
N VAL A 96 -13.74 17.21 -8.98
CA VAL A 96 -14.82 16.37 -8.45
C VAL A 96 -14.98 16.69 -6.97
N ASN A 97 -16.10 17.33 -6.62
CA ASN A 97 -16.50 17.54 -5.23
C ASN A 97 -17.29 16.35 -4.71
N HIS A 98 -17.16 16.05 -3.43
CA HIS A 98 -17.90 15.01 -2.72
C HIS A 98 -17.79 13.64 -3.39
N PHE A 99 -16.57 13.23 -3.80
CA PHE A 99 -16.34 11.86 -4.24
C PHE A 99 -16.64 10.90 -3.10
N SER A 100 -17.63 10.01 -3.28
CA SER A 100 -18.09 9.05 -2.27
C SER A 100 -17.08 7.91 -2.09
N HIS A 101 -16.01 8.17 -1.34
CA HIS A 101 -14.88 7.26 -1.14
C HIS A 101 -15.31 5.97 -0.44
N ALA A 102 -16.08 6.06 0.65
CA ALA A 102 -16.58 4.87 1.35
C ALA A 102 -17.48 4.01 0.45
N ALA A 103 -18.35 4.62 -0.37
CA ALA A 103 -19.22 3.86 -1.27
C ALA A 103 -18.43 3.06 -2.33
N HIS A 104 -17.31 3.59 -2.83
CA HIS A 104 -16.42 2.86 -3.74
C HIS A 104 -15.77 1.67 -3.05
N ILE A 105 -15.32 1.83 -1.80
CA ILE A 105 -14.74 0.74 -1.00
C ILE A 105 -15.77 -0.37 -0.78
N GLU A 106 -16.99 -0.02 -0.37
CA GLU A 106 -18.05 -0.99 -0.13
C GLU A 106 -18.46 -1.74 -1.40
N MET A 107 -18.44 -1.08 -2.56
CA MET A 107 -18.67 -1.74 -3.85
C MET A 107 -17.53 -2.71 -4.20
N LEU A 108 -16.27 -2.29 -4.05
CA LEU A 108 -15.11 -3.11 -4.37
C LEU A 108 -14.99 -4.35 -3.48
N LYS A 109 -15.38 -4.24 -2.20
CA LYS A 109 -15.48 -5.40 -1.29
C LYS A 109 -16.49 -6.42 -1.77
N LYS A 110 -17.66 -5.98 -2.26
CA LYS A 110 -18.74 -6.87 -2.74
C LYS A 110 -18.37 -7.59 -4.03
N GLU A 111 -17.62 -6.94 -4.91
CA GLU A 111 -17.21 -7.51 -6.20
C GLU A 111 -16.09 -8.56 -6.08
N ASN A 112 -15.59 -8.88 -4.87
CA ASN A 112 -14.54 -9.88 -4.61
C ASN A 112 -13.27 -9.73 -5.47
N LYS A 113 -12.98 -8.50 -5.94
CA LYS A 113 -11.87 -8.24 -6.87
C LYS A 113 -10.48 -8.18 -6.24
N GLY A 114 -10.29 -8.65 -5.00
CA GLY A 114 -8.97 -8.74 -4.34
C GLY A 114 -8.19 -7.41 -4.24
N PHE A 115 -8.86 -6.27 -4.45
CA PHE A 115 -8.24 -4.96 -4.64
C PHE A 115 -9.05 -3.90 -3.90
N VAL A 116 -8.59 -3.46 -2.73
CA VAL A 116 -9.42 -2.62 -1.82
C VAL A 116 -8.92 -1.19 -1.67
N CYS A 117 -7.60 -0.95 -1.72
CA CYS A 117 -7.04 0.41 -1.65
C CYS A 117 -6.11 0.75 -2.82
N ALA A 118 -5.29 -0.23 -3.24
CA ALA A 118 -4.34 -0.10 -4.36
C ALA A 118 -5.03 0.14 -5.72
N THR A 119 -6.35 -0.12 -5.81
CA THR A 119 -7.20 0.19 -6.98
C THR A 119 -7.06 1.61 -7.44
N CYS A 120 -7.06 2.54 -6.49
CA CYS A 120 -6.95 3.96 -6.76
C CYS A 120 -5.62 4.50 -6.25
N HIS A 121 -5.12 3.99 -5.12
CA HIS A 121 -3.84 4.39 -4.56
C HIS A 121 -2.71 3.53 -5.10
N LYS A 122 -2.40 3.69 -6.39
CA LYS A 122 -1.29 3.00 -7.05
C LYS A 122 0.02 3.16 -6.26
N GLY A 123 0.78 2.07 -6.21
CA GLY A 123 2.02 1.99 -5.43
C GLY A 123 1.84 1.75 -3.93
N ALA A 124 0.62 1.84 -3.37
CA ALA A 124 0.36 1.45 -1.99
C ALA A 124 0.16 -0.06 -1.87
N LYS A 125 0.88 -0.72 -0.97
CA LYS A 125 0.71 -2.15 -0.66
C LYS A 125 -0.21 -2.34 0.54
N THR A 126 -0.22 -1.37 1.44
CA THR A 126 -1.02 -1.36 2.65
C THR A 126 -1.72 -0.02 2.84
N GLU A 127 -2.77 0.00 3.67
CA GLU A 127 -3.42 1.23 4.12
C GLU A 127 -2.43 2.20 4.79
N ALA A 128 -1.47 1.66 5.56
CA ALA A 128 -0.43 2.46 6.19
C ALA A 128 0.47 3.16 5.17
N ASP A 129 0.71 2.56 4.00
CA ASP A 129 1.52 3.19 2.93
C ASP A 129 0.83 4.44 2.37
N ILE A 130 -0.52 4.44 2.36
CA ILE A 130 -1.32 5.56 1.87
C ILE A 130 -1.14 6.76 2.79
N LEU A 131 -1.17 6.54 4.10
CA LEU A 131 -1.08 7.57 5.13
C LEU A 131 0.35 8.06 5.41
N LYS A 132 1.33 7.14 5.45
CA LYS A 132 2.72 7.48 5.82
C LYS A 132 3.48 8.16 4.69
N GLY A 133 3.08 7.92 3.44
CA GLY A 133 3.70 8.52 2.27
C GLY A 133 3.17 9.93 2.00
N ASP A 134 4.06 10.80 1.51
CA ASP A 134 3.68 12.10 0.97
C ASP A 134 2.75 11.92 -0.24
N LYS A 135 1.47 12.28 -0.06
CA LYS A 135 0.43 12.15 -1.09
C LYS A 135 0.78 12.91 -2.37
N CYS A 136 1.47 14.03 -2.25
CA CYS A 136 1.81 14.90 -3.38
C CYS A 136 2.99 14.33 -4.17
N LYS A 137 4.02 13.81 -3.49
CA LYS A 137 5.10 13.07 -4.16
C LYS A 137 4.60 11.82 -4.86
N ARG A 138 3.67 11.08 -4.24
CA ARG A 138 3.04 9.91 -4.88
C ARG A 138 2.29 10.32 -6.14
N MET A 139 1.45 11.36 -6.05
CA MET A 139 0.71 11.89 -7.20
C MET A 139 1.64 12.39 -8.31
N GLU A 140 2.69 13.14 -7.97
CA GLU A 140 3.68 13.63 -8.93
C GLU A 140 4.38 12.48 -9.67
N LYS A 141 4.80 11.43 -8.94
CA LYS A 141 5.38 10.22 -9.53
C LYS A 141 4.41 9.55 -10.52
N GLU A 142 3.17 9.34 -10.12
CA GLU A 142 2.13 8.74 -10.96
C GLU A 142 1.85 9.57 -12.23
N LEU A 143 1.83 10.90 -12.11
CA LEU A 143 1.66 11.79 -13.26
C LEU A 143 2.86 11.74 -14.19
N ASN A 144 4.09 11.71 -13.66
CA ASN A 144 5.29 11.56 -14.46
C ASN A 144 5.30 10.24 -15.24
N GLU A 145 4.91 9.14 -14.61
CA GLU A 145 4.73 7.84 -15.28
C GLU A 145 3.61 7.88 -16.35
N ALA A 146 2.59 8.72 -16.16
CA ALA A 146 1.51 8.94 -17.13
C ALA A 146 1.86 9.93 -18.26
N GLY A 147 3.10 10.44 -18.32
CA GLY A 147 3.54 11.40 -19.34
C GLY A 147 3.56 12.87 -18.88
N GLY A 148 3.60 13.10 -17.57
CA GLY A 148 3.84 14.38 -16.92
C GLY A 148 2.59 15.05 -16.31
N PRO A 149 2.78 16.14 -15.54
CA PRO A 149 1.72 16.85 -14.82
C PRO A 149 0.56 17.36 -15.71
N ALA A 150 0.85 17.65 -16.99
CA ALA A 150 -0.14 18.06 -17.98
C ALA A 150 -1.21 16.99 -18.27
N LYS A 151 -0.99 15.74 -17.82
CA LYS A 151 -1.87 14.57 -18.01
C LYS A 151 -2.84 14.35 -16.86
N LEU A 152 -2.90 15.22 -15.85
CA LEU A 152 -3.79 15.10 -14.69
C LEU A 152 -5.24 14.73 -15.05
N LYS A 153 -5.82 15.48 -16.00
CA LYS A 153 -7.19 15.25 -16.48
C LYS A 153 -7.36 13.84 -17.04
N ASP A 154 -6.44 13.42 -17.91
CA ASP A 154 -6.52 12.14 -18.60
C ASP A 154 -6.25 10.98 -17.63
N TYR A 155 -5.38 11.18 -16.64
CA TYR A 155 -5.10 10.22 -15.57
C TYR A 155 -6.36 9.91 -14.75
N PHE A 156 -7.06 10.93 -14.24
CA PHE A 156 -8.29 10.70 -13.48
C PHE A 156 -9.44 10.20 -14.35
N HIS A 157 -9.64 10.75 -15.54
CA HIS A 157 -10.68 10.26 -16.44
C HIS A 157 -10.46 8.80 -16.85
N SER A 158 -9.23 8.39 -17.15
CA SER A 158 -8.94 6.99 -17.46
C SER A 158 -9.16 6.09 -16.26
N THR A 159 -8.74 6.49 -15.06
CA THR A 159 -8.92 5.72 -13.82
C THR A 159 -10.40 5.51 -13.51
N CYS A 160 -11.21 6.57 -13.49
CA CYS A 160 -12.62 6.48 -13.14
C CYS A 160 -13.46 5.87 -14.26
N LEU A 161 -13.34 6.39 -15.49
CA LEU A 161 -14.22 5.99 -16.59
C LEU A 161 -13.93 4.59 -17.09
N LYS A 162 -12.69 4.09 -16.99
CA LYS A 162 -12.40 2.70 -17.40
C LYS A 162 -13.19 1.73 -16.52
N CYS A 163 -13.05 1.84 -15.21
CA CYS A 163 -13.79 1.00 -14.26
C CYS A 163 -15.31 1.13 -14.46
N HIS A 164 -15.83 2.37 -14.55
CA HIS A 164 -17.27 2.56 -14.73
C HIS A 164 -17.80 1.98 -16.05
N LYS A 165 -17.08 2.19 -17.15
CA LYS A 165 -17.49 1.66 -18.47
C LYS A 165 -17.40 0.15 -18.52
N ASP A 166 -16.39 -0.45 -17.89
CA ASP A 166 -16.23 -1.90 -17.88
C ASP A 166 -17.34 -2.56 -17.07
N LEU A 167 -17.65 -2.05 -15.87
CA LEU A 167 -18.81 -2.51 -15.10
C LEU A 167 -20.14 -2.30 -15.85
N LYS A 168 -20.30 -1.17 -16.56
CA LYS A 168 -21.49 -0.92 -17.39
C LYS A 168 -21.65 -1.94 -18.51
N LYS A 169 -20.55 -2.31 -19.18
CA LYS A 169 -20.54 -3.36 -20.22
C LYS A 169 -20.87 -4.73 -19.65
N GLU A 170 -20.42 -5.02 -18.43
CA GLU A 170 -20.78 -6.22 -17.67
C GLU A 170 -22.24 -6.24 -17.19
N GLY A 171 -23.02 -5.19 -17.44
CA GLY A 171 -24.41 -5.08 -16.98
C GLY A 171 -24.55 -4.85 -15.47
N LYS A 172 -23.45 -4.50 -14.78
CA LYS A 172 -23.41 -4.28 -13.34
C LYS A 172 -23.82 -2.86 -12.96
N LYS A 173 -24.32 -2.72 -11.74
CA LYS A 173 -24.55 -1.40 -11.13
C LYS A 173 -23.20 -0.67 -11.03
N THR A 174 -23.15 0.55 -11.56
CA THR A 174 -21.91 1.32 -11.63
C THR A 174 -22.17 2.81 -11.48
N GLY A 175 -21.09 3.57 -11.29
CA GLY A 175 -21.11 5.02 -11.20
C GLY A 175 -21.34 5.70 -12.56
N PRO A 176 -21.40 7.04 -12.55
CA PRO A 176 -21.67 7.83 -13.74
C PRO A 176 -20.59 7.68 -14.81
N THR A 177 -21.01 7.65 -16.08
CA THR A 177 -20.11 7.71 -17.25
C THR A 177 -20.24 9.01 -18.03
N SER A 178 -21.03 9.98 -17.52
CA SER A 178 -21.28 11.28 -18.13
C SER A 178 -20.61 12.39 -17.31
N CYS A 179 -20.26 13.50 -17.98
CA CYS A 179 -19.54 14.60 -17.35
C CYS A 179 -20.28 15.17 -16.12
N LYS A 180 -21.59 15.42 -16.25
CA LYS A 180 -22.43 15.99 -15.17
C LYS A 180 -22.62 15.04 -13.98
N GLY A 181 -22.38 13.75 -14.17
CA GLY A 181 -22.51 12.78 -13.08
C GLY A 181 -21.34 12.82 -12.11
N CYS A 182 -20.15 13.28 -12.55
CA CYS A 182 -18.97 13.37 -11.68
C CYS A 182 -18.70 14.79 -11.19
N HIS A 183 -18.89 15.80 -12.03
CA HIS A 183 -18.60 17.19 -11.69
C HIS A 183 -19.77 18.10 -12.06
N SER A 184 -20.11 19.04 -11.19
CA SER A 184 -21.16 20.02 -11.46
C SER A 184 -20.71 21.01 -12.55
N ARG A 185 -21.67 21.69 -13.21
CA ARG A 185 -21.37 22.61 -14.33
C ARG A 185 -20.65 23.88 -13.86
N LYS A 186 -20.72 24.22 -12.56
CA LYS A 186 -19.93 25.26 -11.93
C LYS A 186 -18.68 24.62 -11.34
N GLY A 187 -17.60 24.57 -12.10
CA GLY A 187 -16.28 24.46 -11.49
C GLY A 187 -15.84 25.87 -11.14
N GLY A 188 -15.92 26.19 -9.86
CA GLY A 188 -15.63 27.50 -9.31
C GLY A 188 -16.13 27.48 -7.89
N ASP A 189 -15.21 27.70 -6.96
CA ASP A 189 -15.39 27.62 -5.53
C ASP A 189 -16.64 28.41 -5.09
N ASN A 190 -17.53 27.75 -4.33
CA ASN A 190 -18.56 28.43 -3.55
C ASN A 190 -17.96 28.80 -2.19
#